data_AF-A0A916IGC6-F1
#
_entry.id   AF-A0A916IGC6-F1
#
_cell.length_a   1.000
_cell.length_b   1.000
_cell.length_c   1.000
_cell.angle_alpha   90.00
_cell.angle_beta   90.00
_cell.angle_gamma   90.00
#
_symmetry.space_group_name_H-M   'P 1'
#
loop_
_entity.id
_entity.type
_entity.pdbx_description
1 polymer ?
#
loop_
_entity_poly.entity_id
_entity_poly.type
_entity_poly.pdbx_seq_one_letter_code
_entity_poly.pdbx_strand_id
1 'polypeptide(L)'
;MAAAAFDTPKLKAYPVIPLVQAGAMAHSKPYVASETIQKAIGFPGQLADDWQAKAIAKMGELLGRYRSLRVYMDACVHCGACSDKCHYYLGTGDPKNMPVARQDLMRAVYRRYFTWAGKHFPKLVGAVDLTKEVLDDWYSYFNQCSECRRCSVFCPYGIDTAEVTMAAREIMDSVGMGQK
;
A
#
# COMPACT_ATOMS: atom_id res chain seq x y z
N MET A 1 1.06 25.52 14.11
CA MET A 1 1.35 25.08 12.72
C MET A 1 0.72 26.12 11.81
N ALA A 2 1.49 26.74 10.91
CA ALA A 2 0.91 27.66 9.94
C ALA A 2 -0.11 26.86 9.09
N ALA A 3 -1.34 27.37 8.98
CA ALA A 3 -2.35 26.76 8.13
C ALA A 3 -1.82 26.84 6.69
N ALA A 4 -1.33 25.73 6.16
CA ALA A 4 -0.97 25.66 4.76
C ALA A 4 -2.22 26.07 3.95
N ALA A 5 -2.03 27.01 3.01
CA ALA A 5 -3.10 27.47 2.15
C ALA A 5 -3.40 26.35 1.14
N PHE A 6 -4.41 25.53 1.43
CA PHE A 6 -4.89 24.51 0.51
C PHE A 6 -6.03 25.07 -0.33
N ASP A 7 -5.96 24.90 -1.65
CA ASP A 7 -7.12 25.11 -2.50
C ASP A 7 -8.15 24.02 -2.19
N THR A 8 -9.24 24.40 -1.52
CA THR A 8 -10.28 23.45 -1.12
C THR A 8 -11.35 23.41 -2.19
N PRO A 9 -11.45 22.32 -2.98
CA PRO A 9 -12.43 22.24 -4.05
C PRO A 9 -13.86 22.26 -3.47
N LYS A 10 -14.74 23.07 -4.06
CA LYS A 10 -16.17 23.05 -3.71
C LYS A 10 -16.76 21.68 -4.05
N LEU A 11 -17.39 21.04 -3.06
CA LEU A 11 -18.09 19.78 -3.27
C LEU A 11 -19.24 19.98 -4.27
N LYS A 12 -19.24 19.18 -5.33
CA LYS A 12 -20.28 19.13 -6.36
C LYS A 12 -21.07 17.84 -6.20
N ALA A 13 -22.31 17.81 -6.70
CA ALA A 13 -23.15 16.61 -6.70
C ALA A 13 -22.46 15.42 -7.39
N TYR A 14 -21.68 15.70 -8.45
CA TYR A 14 -20.84 14.73 -9.13
C TYR A 14 -19.37 15.13 -8.96
N PRO A 15 -18.53 14.27 -8.35
CA PRO A 15 -17.11 14.55 -8.23
C PRO A 15 -16.47 14.55 -9.62
N VAL A 16 -15.61 15.54 -9.88
CA VAL A 16 -14.75 15.55 -11.06
C VAL A 16 -13.52 14.72 -10.71
N ILE A 17 -13.20 13.73 -11.56
CA ILE A 17 -11.97 12.94 -11.39
C ILE A 17 -10.79 13.87 -11.63
N PRO A 18 -9.85 14.02 -10.67
CA PRO A 18 -8.72 14.92 -10.85
C PRO A 18 -7.76 14.39 -11.92
N LEU A 19 -7.05 15.30 -12.59
CA LEU A 19 -5.89 14.93 -13.40
C LEU A 19 -4.81 14.31 -12.49
N VAL A 20 -4.06 13.37 -13.04
CA VAL A 20 -2.98 12.69 -12.31
C VAL A 20 -1.88 13.68 -11.95
N GLN A 21 -1.51 13.70 -10.67
CA GLN A 21 -0.44 14.52 -10.10
C GLN A 21 0.56 13.60 -9.38
N ALA A 22 1.50 13.04 -10.15
CA ALA A 22 2.46 12.07 -9.63
C ALA A 22 3.32 12.66 -8.52
N GLY A 23 3.35 12.00 -7.35
CA GLY A 23 4.18 12.42 -6.22
C GLY A 23 3.61 13.56 -5.38
N ALA A 24 2.37 14.00 -5.64
CA ALA A 24 1.70 15.03 -4.84
C ALA A 24 1.69 14.69 -3.34
N MET A 25 1.67 13.39 -2.98
CA MET A 25 1.65 12.93 -1.60
C MET A 25 2.92 12.17 -1.17
N ALA A 26 4.00 12.21 -1.96
CA ALA A 26 5.24 11.49 -1.64
C ALA A 26 5.90 11.96 -0.33
N HIS A 27 5.65 13.21 0.08
CA HIS A 27 6.18 13.79 1.31
C HIS A 27 5.33 13.49 2.56
N SER A 28 4.11 12.97 2.39
CA SER A 28 3.16 12.75 3.48
C SER A 28 3.29 11.33 4.03
N LYS A 29 3.84 11.21 5.23
CA LYS A 29 3.97 9.94 5.96
C LYS A 29 3.88 10.17 7.48
N PRO A 30 3.34 9.21 8.25
CA PRO A 30 3.35 9.29 9.70
C PRO A 30 4.77 9.14 10.27
N TYR A 31 4.94 9.40 11.55
CA TYR A 31 6.19 9.12 12.24
C TYR A 31 6.33 7.62 12.50
N VAL A 32 7.55 7.09 12.42
CA VAL A 32 7.83 5.72 12.86
C VAL A 32 7.72 5.68 14.39
N ALA A 33 7.04 4.66 14.89
CA ALA A 33 6.85 4.43 16.31
C ALA A 33 8.20 4.31 17.04
N SER A 34 8.26 4.86 18.25
CA SER A 34 9.47 4.76 19.06
C SER A 34 9.73 3.32 19.48
N GLU A 35 11.00 3.00 19.72
CA GLU A 35 11.45 1.68 20.17
C GLU A 35 10.62 1.14 21.35
N THR A 36 10.28 2.00 22.32
CA THR A 36 9.43 1.64 23.46
C THR A 36 8.05 1.15 23.05
N ILE A 37 7.40 1.79 22.06
CA ILE A 37 6.06 1.43 21.59
C ILE A 37 6.12 0.12 20.83
N GLN A 38 7.07 0.00 19.90
CA GLN A 38 7.27 -1.21 19.10
C GLN A 38 7.51 -2.44 19.98
N LYS A 39 8.44 -2.33 20.94
CA LYS A 39 8.75 -3.44 21.86
C LYS A 39 7.58 -3.80 22.77
N ALA A 40 6.77 -2.83 23.18
CA ALA A 40 5.61 -3.08 24.05
C ALA A 40 4.55 -3.99 23.40
N ILE A 41 4.47 -4.00 22.06
CA ILE A 41 3.56 -4.86 21.28
C ILE A 41 4.27 -6.03 20.58
N GLY A 42 5.54 -6.29 20.93
CA GLY A 42 6.29 -7.45 20.45
C GLY A 42 6.96 -7.28 19.08
N PHE A 43 7.02 -6.07 18.52
CA PHE A 43 7.73 -5.78 17.27
C PHE A 43 9.18 -5.34 17.52
N PRO A 44 10.07 -5.45 16.49
CA PRO A 44 11.42 -4.92 16.58
C PRO A 44 11.43 -3.42 16.89
N GLY A 45 12.31 -3.01 17.80
CA GLY A 45 12.41 -1.62 18.24
C GLY A 45 12.86 -0.63 17.16
N GLN A 46 13.61 -1.13 16.18
CA GLN A 46 14.15 -0.41 15.03
C GLN A 46 14.07 -1.34 13.82
N LEU A 47 14.36 -0.83 12.62
CA LEU A 47 14.43 -1.63 11.41
C LEU A 47 15.44 -2.78 11.60
N ALA A 48 14.98 -4.03 11.45
CA ALA A 48 15.85 -5.20 11.63
C ALA A 48 16.98 -5.26 10.58
N ASP A 49 18.16 -5.77 10.94
CA ASP A 49 19.29 -5.88 10.00
C ASP A 49 18.96 -6.73 8.76
N ASP A 50 18.21 -7.82 8.97
CA ASP A 50 17.71 -8.75 7.95
C ASP A 50 16.25 -8.45 7.54
N TRP A 51 15.82 -7.18 7.65
CA TRP A 51 14.44 -6.76 7.42
C TRP A 51 13.86 -7.27 6.09
N GLN A 52 14.65 -7.29 5.01
CA GLN A 52 14.14 -7.68 3.69
C GLN A 52 13.71 -9.15 3.69
N ALA A 53 14.54 -10.03 4.26
CA ALA A 53 14.22 -11.45 4.37
C ALA A 53 13.03 -11.68 5.31
N LYS A 54 12.99 -10.98 6.45
CA LYS A 54 11.86 -11.03 7.40
C LYS A 54 10.55 -10.55 6.79
N ALA A 55 10.55 -9.44 6.06
CA ALA A 55 9.37 -8.90 5.39
C ALA A 55 8.84 -9.86 4.31
N ILE A 56 9.72 -10.43 3.49
CA ILE A 56 9.35 -11.44 2.49
C ILE A 56 8.80 -12.70 3.17
N ALA A 57 9.45 -13.18 4.24
CA ALA A 57 8.97 -14.33 5.00
C ALA A 57 7.58 -14.06 5.60
N LYS A 58 7.36 -12.89 6.21
CA LYS A 58 6.07 -12.48 6.76
C LYS A 58 4.99 -12.37 5.67
N MET A 59 5.32 -11.83 4.50
CA MET A 59 4.40 -11.84 3.36
C MET A 59 4.00 -13.28 2.98
N GLY A 60 4.97 -14.20 2.94
CA GLY A 60 4.71 -15.62 2.67
C GLY A 60 3.78 -16.27 3.70
N GLU A 61 3.98 -15.98 4.99
CA GLU A 61 3.09 -16.39 6.07
C GLU A 61 1.65 -15.90 5.85
N LEU A 62 1.48 -14.61 5.56
CA LEU A 62 0.17 -13.99 5.33
C LEU A 62 -0.55 -14.57 4.11
N LEU A 63 0.18 -14.79 3.01
CA LEU A 63 -0.35 -15.40 1.79
C LEU A 63 -0.76 -16.87 2.00
N GLY A 64 -0.05 -17.59 2.88
CA GLY A 64 -0.38 -18.96 3.27
C GLY A 64 -1.59 -19.02 4.21
N ARG A 65 -1.71 -18.06 5.13
CA ARG A 65 -2.78 -17.98 6.14
C ARG A 65 -4.10 -17.47 5.57
N TYR A 66 -4.06 -16.44 4.73
CA TYR A 66 -5.25 -15.75 4.22
C TYR A 66 -5.45 -16.01 2.73
N ARG A 67 -6.40 -16.90 2.41
CA ARG A 67 -6.77 -17.22 1.02
C ARG A 67 -7.21 -15.96 0.25
N SER A 68 -7.96 -15.07 0.89
CA SER A 68 -8.43 -13.79 0.36
C SER A 68 -7.25 -12.95 -0.15
N LEU A 69 -6.26 -12.69 0.71
CA LEU A 69 -5.06 -11.93 0.35
C LEU A 69 -4.36 -12.52 -0.88
N ARG A 70 -4.16 -13.85 -0.92
CA ARG A 70 -3.55 -14.53 -2.07
C ARG A 70 -4.35 -14.32 -3.35
N VAL A 71 -5.67 -14.50 -3.30
CA VAL A 71 -6.55 -14.27 -4.46
C VAL A 71 -6.52 -12.81 -4.90
N TYR A 72 -6.49 -11.86 -3.97
CA TYR A 72 -6.43 -10.42 -4.27
C TYR A 72 -5.13 -10.00 -4.95
N MET A 73 -4.03 -10.73 -4.75
CA MET A 73 -2.77 -10.48 -5.44
C MET A 73 -2.86 -10.83 -6.92
N ASP A 74 -3.58 -11.90 -7.25
CA ASP A 74 -3.67 -12.44 -8.63
C ASP A 74 -4.88 -11.90 -9.42
N ALA A 75 -6.00 -11.59 -8.77
CA ALA A 75 -7.27 -11.31 -9.44
C ALA A 75 -7.39 -9.90 -10.06
N CYS A 76 -6.50 -8.97 -9.71
CA CYS A 76 -6.58 -7.59 -10.19
C CYS A 76 -6.20 -7.50 -11.67
N VAL A 77 -7.13 -7.03 -12.51
CA VAL A 77 -6.91 -6.81 -13.96
C VAL A 77 -6.64 -5.35 -14.33
N HIS A 78 -6.37 -4.50 -13.34
CA HIS A 78 -6.11 -3.06 -13.51
C HIS A 78 -7.21 -2.25 -14.23
N CYS A 79 -8.48 -2.65 -14.07
CA CYS A 79 -9.62 -1.95 -14.70
C CYS A 79 -9.90 -0.53 -14.19
N GLY A 80 -9.34 -0.13 -13.04
CA GLY A 80 -9.49 1.22 -12.50
C GLY A 80 -10.86 1.56 -11.86
N ALA A 81 -11.80 0.62 -11.77
CA ALA A 81 -13.15 0.85 -11.19
C ALA A 81 -13.14 1.36 -9.73
N CYS A 82 -12.04 1.12 -9.00
CA CYS A 82 -11.86 1.59 -7.63
C CYS A 82 -11.16 2.96 -7.54
N SER A 83 -10.56 3.48 -8.61
CA SER A 83 -9.68 4.66 -8.60
C SER A 83 -10.39 5.91 -8.12
N ASP A 84 -11.46 6.31 -8.80
CA ASP A 84 -12.26 7.50 -8.48
C ASP A 84 -13.15 7.35 -7.23
N LYS A 85 -13.06 6.21 -6.53
CA LYS A 85 -13.79 5.95 -5.30
C LYS A 85 -12.97 6.27 -4.06
N CYS A 86 -11.65 6.39 -4.17
CA CYS A 86 -10.78 6.73 -3.06
C CYS A 86 -10.78 8.24 -2.78
N HIS A 87 -11.11 8.64 -1.55
CA HIS A 87 -11.08 10.05 -1.14
C HIS A 87 -9.67 10.67 -1.23
N TYR A 88 -8.64 9.88 -0.94
CA TYR A 88 -7.25 10.35 -1.04
C TYR A 88 -6.83 10.61 -2.48
N TYR A 89 -7.22 9.73 -3.42
CA TYR A 89 -6.97 10.01 -4.84
C TYR A 89 -7.74 11.24 -5.32
N LEU A 90 -9.04 11.32 -4.99
CA LEU A 90 -9.88 12.47 -5.37
C LEU A 90 -9.36 13.79 -4.81
N GLY A 91 -8.80 13.80 -3.60
CA GLY A 91 -8.28 15.01 -2.97
C GLY A 91 -6.88 15.42 -3.41
N THR A 92 -6.09 14.51 -3.98
CA THR A 92 -4.65 14.75 -4.22
C THR A 92 -4.23 14.59 -5.67
N GLY A 93 -4.99 13.84 -6.47
CA GLY A 93 -4.60 13.44 -7.83
C GLY A 93 -3.43 12.43 -7.86
N ASP A 94 -2.89 12.03 -6.71
CA ASP A 94 -1.72 11.14 -6.67
C ASP A 94 -2.08 9.72 -7.14
N PRO A 95 -1.46 9.21 -8.21
CA PRO A 95 -1.77 7.88 -8.72
C PRO A 95 -1.50 6.78 -7.69
N LYS A 96 -0.50 6.91 -6.82
CA LYS A 96 -0.24 5.92 -5.75
C LYS A 96 -1.30 5.94 -4.64
N ASN A 97 -2.24 6.89 -4.67
CA ASN A 97 -3.46 6.88 -3.85
C ASN A 97 -4.69 6.29 -4.54
N MET A 98 -4.64 6.01 -5.85
CA MET A 98 -5.64 5.15 -6.49
C MET A 98 -5.52 3.75 -5.87
N PRO A 99 -6.62 3.09 -5.45
CA PRO A 99 -6.52 1.79 -4.78
C PRO A 99 -5.85 0.74 -5.66
N VAL A 100 -6.10 0.73 -6.98
CA VAL A 100 -5.44 -0.19 -7.91
C VAL A 100 -3.91 -0.07 -7.87
N ALA A 101 -3.38 1.16 -7.95
CA ALA A 101 -1.95 1.43 -8.01
C ALA A 101 -1.28 1.33 -6.63
N ARG A 102 -1.96 1.76 -5.55
CA ARG A 102 -1.47 1.57 -4.17
C ARG A 102 -1.23 0.10 -3.89
N GLN A 103 -2.22 -0.74 -4.19
CA GLN A 103 -2.09 -2.18 -3.95
C GLN A 103 -1.10 -2.83 -4.93
N ASP A 104 -0.82 -2.21 -6.09
CA ASP A 104 0.22 -2.70 -6.99
C ASP A 104 1.64 -2.56 -6.42
N LEU A 105 1.86 -1.66 -5.45
CA LEU A 105 3.13 -1.59 -4.69
C LEU A 105 3.44 -2.94 -4.03
N MET A 106 2.44 -3.57 -3.40
CA MET A 106 2.57 -4.91 -2.82
C MET A 106 2.58 -5.99 -3.89
N ARG A 107 1.73 -5.89 -4.92
CA ARG A 107 1.66 -6.90 -5.99
C ARG A 107 2.98 -7.01 -6.76
N ALA A 108 3.69 -5.91 -7.00
CA ALA A 108 4.96 -5.93 -7.72
C ALA A 108 6.03 -6.75 -6.98
N VAL A 109 6.09 -6.61 -5.65
CA VAL A 109 6.95 -7.43 -4.78
C VAL A 109 6.44 -8.87 -4.71
N TYR A 110 5.13 -9.08 -4.59
CA TYR A 110 4.54 -10.41 -4.63
C TYR A 110 4.92 -11.17 -5.91
N ARG A 111 4.77 -10.53 -7.09
CA ARG A 111 5.16 -11.10 -8.38
C ARG A 111 6.63 -11.53 -8.35
N ARG A 112 7.52 -10.68 -7.82
CA ARG A 112 8.96 -10.95 -7.75
C ARG A 112 9.30 -12.23 -6.99
N TYR A 113 8.70 -12.43 -5.82
CA TYR A 113 9.14 -13.47 -4.87
C TYR A 113 8.23 -14.72 -4.82
N PHE A 114 6.98 -14.62 -5.26
CA PHE A 114 5.98 -15.69 -5.08
C PHE A 114 5.42 -16.25 -6.38
N THR A 115 5.68 -15.63 -7.53
CA THR A 115 5.24 -16.16 -8.83
C THR A 115 6.42 -16.71 -9.64
N TRP A 116 6.18 -17.75 -10.45
CA TRP A 116 7.21 -18.30 -11.33
C TRP A 116 7.66 -17.27 -12.37
N ALA A 117 6.71 -16.57 -13.01
CA ALA A 117 7.00 -15.59 -14.04
C ALA A 117 7.81 -14.39 -13.49
N GLY A 118 7.52 -13.89 -12.28
CA GLY A 118 8.28 -12.77 -11.72
C GLY A 118 9.68 -13.15 -11.20
N LYS A 119 9.91 -14.42 -10.86
CA LYS A 119 11.25 -14.92 -10.52
C LYS A 119 12.18 -14.95 -11.73
N HIS A 120 11.69 -15.45 -12.87
CA HIS A 120 12.50 -15.68 -14.07
C HIS A 120 12.44 -14.54 -15.09
N PHE A 121 11.32 -13.82 -15.17
CA PHE A 121 11.08 -12.77 -16.17
C PHE A 121 10.50 -11.49 -15.53
N PRO A 122 11.18 -10.89 -14.53
CA PRO A 122 10.62 -9.82 -13.70
C PRO A 122 10.13 -8.61 -14.50
N LYS A 123 10.85 -8.23 -15.57
CA LYS A 123 10.49 -7.08 -16.42
C LYS A 123 9.18 -7.27 -17.18
N LEU A 124 8.81 -8.50 -17.54
CA LEU A 124 7.59 -8.77 -18.33
C LEU A 124 6.32 -8.59 -17.50
N VAL A 125 6.40 -8.84 -16.20
CA VAL A 125 5.25 -8.79 -15.29
C VAL A 125 5.30 -7.61 -14.32
N GLY A 126 6.21 -6.65 -14.53
CA GLY A 126 6.39 -5.51 -13.63
C GLY A 126 6.66 -5.95 -12.19
N ALA A 127 7.49 -6.97 -12.01
CA ALA A 127 7.96 -7.42 -10.70
C ALA A 127 9.14 -6.56 -10.24
N VAL A 128 9.16 -6.22 -8.95
CA VAL A 128 10.20 -5.38 -8.34
C VAL A 128 10.77 -6.04 -7.11
N ASP A 129 12.08 -5.88 -6.90
CA ASP A 129 12.72 -6.30 -5.66
C ASP A 129 12.26 -5.41 -4.49
N LEU A 130 12.15 -6.00 -3.30
CA LEU A 130 11.80 -5.26 -2.09
C LEU A 130 13.03 -4.50 -1.58
N THR A 131 13.30 -3.33 -2.17
CA THR A 131 14.38 -2.43 -1.74
C THR A 131 13.92 -1.51 -0.61
N LYS A 132 14.86 -0.78 0.00
CA LYS A 132 14.53 0.17 1.07
C LYS A 132 13.63 1.30 0.57
N GLU A 133 13.82 1.74 -0.67
CA GLU A 133 13.00 2.76 -1.33
C GLU A 133 11.58 2.26 -1.56
N VAL A 134 11.42 0.98 -1.95
CA VAL A 134 10.09 0.35 -2.06
C VAL A 134 9.41 0.26 -0.70
N LEU A 135 10.14 -0.11 0.35
CA LEU A 135 9.62 -0.13 1.72
C LEU A 135 9.21 1.27 2.20
N ASP A 136 9.95 2.32 1.85
CA ASP A 136 9.61 3.70 2.21
C ASP A 136 8.39 4.22 1.45
N ASP A 137 8.24 3.83 0.18
CA ASP A 137 7.03 4.05 -0.59
C ASP A 137 5.83 3.35 0.05
N TRP A 138 5.98 2.08 0.44
CA TRP A 138 4.95 1.34 1.17
C TRP A 138 4.55 2.07 2.45
N TYR A 139 5.53 2.44 3.27
CA TYR A 139 5.30 3.11 4.54
C TYR A 139 4.56 4.44 4.35
N SER A 140 4.86 5.17 3.28
CA SER A 140 4.17 6.42 2.98
C SER A 140 2.73 6.15 2.49
N TYR A 141 2.54 5.37 1.43
CA TYR A 141 1.25 5.26 0.76
C TYR A 141 0.26 4.30 1.41
N PHE A 142 0.72 3.23 2.08
CA PHE A 142 -0.20 2.36 2.84
C PHE A 142 -0.71 3.08 4.08
N ASN A 143 0.10 3.93 4.72
CA ASN A 143 -0.36 4.72 5.88
C ASN A 143 -1.23 5.93 5.51
N GLN A 144 -1.28 6.32 4.23
CA GLN A 144 -2.29 7.27 3.73
C GLN A 144 -3.69 6.64 3.55
N CYS A 145 -3.83 5.31 3.59
CA CYS A 145 -5.13 4.66 3.44
C CYS A 145 -5.92 4.66 4.77
N SER A 146 -7.14 5.20 4.80
CA SER A 146 -8.03 5.09 5.98
C SER A 146 -8.73 3.74 6.13
N GLU A 147 -8.46 2.77 5.23
CA GLU A 147 -9.12 1.46 5.24
C GLU A 147 -10.67 1.55 5.20
N CYS A 148 -11.23 2.63 4.64
CA CYS A 148 -12.68 2.86 4.56
C CYS A 148 -13.45 1.86 3.68
N ARG A 149 -12.75 0.96 2.98
CA ARG A 149 -13.30 -0.10 2.12
C ARG A 149 -14.23 0.36 0.99
N ARG A 150 -14.37 1.65 0.70
CA ARG A 150 -15.15 2.12 -0.46
C ARG A 150 -14.67 1.48 -1.77
N CYS A 151 -13.36 1.36 -1.92
CA CYS A 151 -12.70 0.65 -3.01
C CYS A 151 -13.12 -0.82 -3.18
N SER A 152 -13.44 -1.55 -2.11
CA SER A 152 -13.86 -2.96 -2.21
C SER A 152 -15.29 -3.08 -2.74
N VAL A 153 -16.18 -2.16 -2.33
CA VAL A 153 -17.58 -2.10 -2.79
C VAL A 153 -17.68 -1.95 -4.31
N PHE A 154 -16.76 -1.21 -4.93
CA PHE A 154 -16.78 -0.93 -6.36
C PHE A 154 -15.86 -1.84 -7.20
N CYS A 155 -15.13 -2.76 -6.58
CA CYS A 155 -14.29 -3.69 -7.34
C CYS A 155 -15.16 -4.78 -7.98
N PRO A 156 -15.23 -4.91 -9.31
CA PRO A 156 -16.04 -5.96 -9.95
C PRO A 156 -15.49 -7.38 -9.70
N TYR A 157 -14.24 -7.49 -9.25
CA TYR A 157 -13.59 -8.75 -8.88
C TYR A 157 -13.67 -9.04 -7.37
N GLY A 158 -14.35 -8.18 -6.59
CA GLY A 158 -14.53 -8.37 -5.14
C GLY A 158 -13.25 -8.20 -4.32
N ILE A 159 -12.24 -7.49 -4.83
CA ILE A 159 -10.96 -7.31 -4.13
C ILE A 159 -11.11 -6.33 -2.98
N ASP A 160 -10.89 -6.81 -1.75
CA ASP A 160 -10.77 -5.92 -0.59
C ASP A 160 -9.36 -5.34 -0.48
N THR A 161 -9.18 -4.16 -1.07
CA THR A 161 -7.89 -3.45 -0.99
C THR A 161 -7.55 -2.95 0.42
N ALA A 162 -8.52 -2.82 1.34
CA ALA A 162 -8.18 -2.51 2.73
C ALA A 162 -7.47 -3.69 3.39
N GLU A 163 -7.86 -4.93 3.07
CA GLU A 163 -7.17 -6.13 3.54
C GLU A 163 -5.73 -6.21 3.05
N VAL A 164 -5.49 -5.82 1.80
CA VAL A 164 -4.12 -5.71 1.27
C VAL A 164 -3.32 -4.63 2.00
N THR A 165 -3.93 -3.48 2.30
CA THR A 165 -3.28 -2.43 3.13
C THR A 165 -2.95 -2.94 4.52
N MET A 166 -3.87 -3.63 5.20
CA MET A 166 -3.63 -4.21 6.53
C MET A 166 -2.46 -5.18 6.50
N ALA A 167 -2.40 -6.06 5.49
CA ALA A 167 -1.30 -7.00 5.31
C ALA A 167 0.04 -6.27 5.08
N ALA A 168 0.06 -5.23 4.24
CA ALA A 168 1.26 -4.44 4.01
C ALA A 168 1.75 -3.74 5.29
N ARG A 169 0.85 -3.20 6.11
CA ARG A 169 1.16 -2.61 7.42
C ARG A 169 1.72 -3.65 8.37
N GLU A 170 1.09 -4.82 8.49
CA GLU A 170 1.59 -5.91 9.35
C GLU A 170 3.00 -6.38 8.92
N ILE A 171 3.28 -6.45 7.62
CA ILE A 171 4.62 -6.75 7.11
C ILE A 171 5.63 -5.69 7.56
N MET A 172 5.29 -4.40 7.46
CA MET A 172 6.18 -3.32 7.90
C MET A 172 6.38 -3.30 9.42
N ASP A 173 5.31 -3.52 10.19
CA ASP A 173 5.36 -3.63 11.65
C ASP A 173 6.30 -4.76 12.08
N SER A 174 6.23 -5.92 11.41
CA SER A 174 7.06 -7.11 11.70
C SER A 174 8.56 -6.87 11.57
N VAL A 175 8.97 -5.83 10.84
CA VAL A 175 10.38 -5.47 10.64
C VAL A 175 10.78 -4.19 11.37
N GLY A 176 9.92 -3.64 12.23
CA GLY A 176 10.22 -2.46 13.03
C GLY A 176 9.84 -1.12 12.37
N MET A 177 8.98 -1.15 11.36
CA MET A 177 8.46 0.04 10.63
C MET A 177 6.97 0.26 10.90
N GLY A 178 6.60 0.39 12.17
CA GLY A 178 5.23 0.68 12.60
C GLY A 178 4.98 2.17 12.80
N GLN A 179 3.72 2.59 12.66
CA GLN A 179 3.34 4.01 12.72
C GLN A 179 2.97 4.50 14.13
N LYS A 180 3.17 5.80 14.39
CA LYS A 180 2.70 6.53 15.57
C LYS A 180 2.09 7.88 15.19
#